data_AF-A0A3D4VVK4-F1
#
_entry.id   AF-A0A3D4VVK4-F1
#
_cell.length_a   1.000
_cell.length_b   1.000
_cell.length_c   1.000
_cell.angle_alpha   90.00
_cell.angle_beta   90.00
_cell.angle_gamma   90.00
#
_symmetry.space_group_name_H-M   'P 1'
#
loop_
_entity.id
_entity.type
_entity.pdbx_description
1 polymer ?
#
loop_
_entity_poly.entity_id
_entity_poly.type
_entity_poly.pdbx_seq_one_letter_code
_entity_poly.pdbx_strand_id
1 'polypeptide(L)'
;MDLQWINGTDAVPEMATKTNLNFNELSEGVSEDITEVKTYADTVSATAKNEAIAETQTWVKGTFSNSNLLINGDFQVWQRGTSFTNVGGVYTADRWRMANSSYQLVEKVADGTHIIGSANTSAYAYFQYNFESSLNFPVTISFKVNSTYYSKTFTAISTSGITTDDGLILAYFATSTQFNFRIKGGFDGVINWVKGELGSVATPFVPRPYGEELAMCQRYGVNISTYVRLRAVYYTSDYLEFYMPFPTLRANPTVDTSAFITRAYGSSTPITGFSYSFVAVSGGLRIQATKSAHGLTDGNLVLPSAGTFFDAEI
;
A
#
# COMPACT_ATOMS: atom_id res chain seq x y z
N MET A 1 -4.49 -34.55 -88.88
CA MET A 1 -4.58 -35.49 -87.74
C MET A 1 -3.38 -35.21 -86.86
N ASP A 2 -3.66 -35.06 -85.57
CA ASP A 2 -2.77 -35.25 -84.42
C ASP A 2 -1.62 -34.28 -84.11
N LEU A 3 -1.74 -33.71 -82.91
CA LEU A 3 -0.68 -33.11 -82.09
C LEU A 3 0.34 -34.20 -81.69
N GLN A 4 1.63 -33.87 -81.75
CA GLN A 4 2.66 -34.55 -80.96
C GLN A 4 3.57 -33.55 -80.25
N TRP A 5 3.88 -33.90 -79.00
CA TRP A 5 4.75 -33.21 -78.06
C TRP A 5 6.22 -33.48 -78.35
N ILE A 6 7.10 -32.49 -78.09
CA ILE A 6 8.56 -32.69 -78.02
C ILE A 6 8.99 -32.56 -76.55
N ASN A 7 9.57 -33.63 -76.02
CA ASN A 7 10.32 -33.68 -74.75
C ASN A 7 11.67 -32.98 -74.90
N GLY A 8 12.11 -32.30 -73.84
CA GLY A 8 13.21 -31.34 -73.88
C GLY A 8 14.63 -31.88 -73.91
N THR A 9 15.56 -30.99 -74.25
CA THR A 9 16.94 -30.85 -73.69
C THR A 9 17.70 -29.66 -74.31
N ASP A 10 17.06 -28.49 -74.52
CA ASP A 10 17.80 -27.29 -74.97
C ASP A 10 17.64 -26.16 -73.96
N ALA A 11 18.78 -25.75 -73.40
CA ALA A 11 18.92 -24.69 -72.42
C ALA A 11 18.32 -23.38 -72.95
N VAL A 12 17.27 -22.88 -72.30
CA VAL A 12 16.79 -21.52 -72.52
C VAL A 12 17.83 -20.58 -71.88
N PRO A 13 18.45 -19.66 -72.65
CA PRO A 13 19.43 -18.74 -72.10
C PRO A 13 18.81 -17.91 -70.99
N GLU A 14 19.55 -17.78 -69.91
CA GLU A 14 19.27 -16.91 -68.77
C GLU A 14 19.06 -15.46 -69.23
N MET A 15 17.81 -15.07 -69.48
CA MET A 15 17.40 -13.66 -69.46
C MET A 15 16.84 -13.33 -68.08
N ALA A 16 17.67 -13.54 -67.05
CA ALA A 16 17.55 -12.76 -65.83
C ALA A 16 18.17 -11.39 -66.10
N THR A 17 17.48 -10.55 -66.86
CA THR A 17 17.69 -9.10 -66.76
C THR A 17 17.22 -8.73 -65.35
N LYS A 18 18.12 -8.84 -64.36
CA LYS A 18 18.06 -7.96 -63.22
C LYS A 18 18.27 -6.57 -63.79
N THR A 19 17.18 -5.90 -64.13
CA THR A 19 17.16 -4.45 -64.25
C THR A 19 17.57 -3.93 -62.88
N ASN A 20 18.87 -3.73 -62.69
CA ASN A 20 19.33 -2.68 -61.79
C ASN A 20 18.78 -1.40 -62.39
N LEU A 21 17.57 -1.03 -61.99
CA LEU A 21 16.98 0.24 -62.36
C LEU A 21 17.95 1.31 -61.85
N ASN A 22 18.71 1.90 -62.78
CA ASN A 22 19.47 3.09 -62.51
C ASN A 22 18.44 4.20 -62.29
N PHE A 23 18.16 4.53 -61.03
CA PHE A 23 17.11 5.48 -60.64
C PHE A 23 17.31 6.89 -61.23
N ASN A 24 18.49 7.15 -61.82
CA ASN A 24 18.81 8.40 -62.52
C ASN A 24 18.27 8.46 -63.96
N GLU A 25 17.64 7.40 -64.49
CA GLU A 25 17.14 7.32 -65.88
C GLU A 25 15.61 7.15 -65.99
N LEU A 26 14.87 7.27 -64.88
CA LEU A 26 13.41 7.25 -64.90
C LEU A 26 12.87 8.60 -65.37
N SER A 27 11.80 8.62 -66.18
CA SER A 27 11.12 9.87 -66.52
C SER A 27 10.55 10.52 -65.25
N GLU A 28 10.54 11.86 -65.18
CA GLU A 28 10.17 12.62 -63.96
C GLU A 28 8.86 12.14 -63.33
N GLY A 29 7.83 11.85 -64.14
CA GLY A 29 6.54 11.35 -63.63
C GLY A 29 6.60 9.96 -62.99
N VAL A 30 7.46 9.05 -63.48
CA VAL A 30 7.63 7.71 -62.88
C VAL A 30 8.45 7.78 -61.59
N SER A 31 9.41 8.71 -61.52
CA SER A 31 10.18 8.99 -60.30
C SER A 31 9.30 9.56 -59.18
N GLU A 32 8.37 10.46 -59.53
CA GLU A 32 7.44 11.10 -58.58
C GLU A 32 6.46 10.06 -57.99
N ASP A 33 5.83 9.23 -58.84
CA ASP A 33 4.93 8.14 -58.41
C ASP A 33 5.61 7.14 -57.47
N ILE A 34 6.87 6.74 -57.76
CA ILE A 34 7.63 5.82 -56.90
C ILE A 34 7.97 6.46 -55.55
N THR A 35 8.25 7.76 -55.53
CA THR A 35 8.53 8.51 -54.31
C THR A 35 7.30 8.60 -53.42
N GLU A 36 6.13 8.82 -54.01
CA GLU A 36 4.84 8.81 -53.31
C GLU A 36 4.52 7.43 -52.71
N VAL A 37 4.68 6.36 -53.50
CA VAL A 37 4.46 4.97 -53.04
C VAL A 37 5.40 4.61 -51.88
N LYS A 38 6.67 4.99 -51.95
CA LYS A 38 7.63 4.74 -50.87
C LYS A 38 7.25 5.50 -49.60
N THR A 39 6.87 6.77 -49.74
CA THR A 39 6.43 7.61 -48.61
C THR A 39 5.16 7.05 -47.95
N TYR A 40 4.21 6.57 -48.75
CA TYR A 40 3.03 5.88 -48.25
C TYR A 40 3.39 4.58 -47.50
N ALA A 41 4.25 3.73 -48.08
CA ALA A 41 4.69 2.49 -47.45
C ALA A 41 5.43 2.73 -46.12
N ASP A 42 6.31 3.73 -46.06
CA ASP A 42 7.01 4.12 -44.84
C ASP A 42 6.03 4.61 -43.76
N THR A 43 5.01 5.39 -44.17
CA THR A 43 3.95 5.87 -43.28
C THR A 43 3.12 4.72 -42.72
N VAL A 44 2.67 3.79 -43.57
CA VAL A 44 1.91 2.59 -43.14
C VAL A 44 2.74 1.73 -42.19
N SER A 45 4.05 1.56 -42.47
CA SER A 45 4.97 0.82 -41.59
C SER A 45 5.12 1.50 -40.22
N ALA A 46 5.23 2.83 -40.19
CA ALA A 46 5.31 3.60 -38.95
C ALA A 46 4.01 3.51 -38.13
N THR A 47 2.85 3.62 -38.78
CA THR A 47 1.54 3.46 -38.13
C THR A 47 1.40 2.08 -37.50
N ALA A 48 1.66 1.00 -38.25
CA ALA A 48 1.56 -0.37 -37.73
C ALA A 48 2.51 -0.61 -36.54
N LYS A 49 3.73 -0.05 -36.57
CA LYS A 49 4.65 -0.09 -35.43
C LYS A 49 4.10 0.65 -34.22
N ASN A 50 3.55 1.86 -34.41
CA ASN A 50 2.99 2.66 -33.33
C ASN A 50 1.76 1.98 -32.70
N GLU A 51 0.90 1.36 -33.50
CA GLU A 51 -0.23 0.56 -33.03
C GLU A 51 0.24 -0.64 -32.20
N ALA A 52 1.21 -1.41 -32.69
CA ALA A 52 1.77 -2.55 -31.96
C ALA A 52 2.45 -2.13 -30.64
N ILE A 53 3.14 -0.98 -30.64
CA ILE A 53 3.72 -0.39 -29.41
C ILE A 53 2.60 -0.01 -28.44
N ALA A 54 1.53 0.64 -28.91
CA ALA A 54 0.41 1.07 -28.07
C ALA A 54 -0.33 -0.14 -27.46
N GLU A 55 -0.55 -1.20 -28.24
CA GLU A 55 -1.14 -2.46 -27.78
C GLU A 55 -0.25 -3.12 -26.72
N THR A 56 1.05 -3.24 -27.01
CA THR A 56 2.03 -3.81 -26.06
C THR A 56 2.07 -3.00 -24.76
N GLN A 57 2.08 -1.66 -24.83
CA GLN A 57 2.05 -0.81 -23.64
C GLN A 57 0.77 -1.01 -22.82
N THR A 58 -0.37 -1.18 -23.49
CA THR A 58 -1.65 -1.45 -22.83
C THR A 58 -1.64 -2.81 -22.14
N TRP A 59 -1.16 -3.84 -22.82
CA TRP A 59 -1.02 -5.19 -22.27
C TRP A 59 -0.08 -5.21 -21.07
N VAL A 60 1.12 -4.61 -21.18
CA VAL A 60 2.09 -4.53 -20.07
C VAL A 60 1.48 -3.83 -18.86
N LYS A 61 0.83 -2.67 -19.06
CA LYS A 61 0.19 -1.92 -17.97
C LYS A 61 -0.93 -2.69 -17.30
N GLY A 62 -1.69 -3.50 -18.03
CA GLY A 62 -2.80 -4.30 -17.49
C GLY A 62 -2.37 -5.65 -16.90
N THR A 63 -1.19 -6.15 -17.25
CA THR A 63 -0.73 -7.50 -16.89
C THR A 63 0.16 -7.50 -15.65
N PHE A 64 1.09 -6.54 -15.57
CA PHE A 64 2.05 -6.49 -14.47
C PHE A 64 1.64 -5.44 -13.45
N SER A 65 1.82 -5.78 -12.17
CA SER A 65 1.51 -4.88 -11.06
C SER A 65 2.75 -4.65 -10.22
N ASN A 66 3.08 -3.37 -9.98
CA ASN A 66 4.08 -3.00 -8.99
C ASN A 66 3.54 -3.26 -7.59
N SER A 67 4.44 -3.57 -6.66
CA SER A 67 4.12 -3.70 -5.25
C SER A 67 3.51 -2.41 -4.69
N ASN A 68 2.49 -2.55 -3.84
CA ASN A 68 1.97 -1.42 -3.09
C ASN A 68 3.01 -0.94 -2.07
N LEU A 69 3.18 0.37 -1.93
CA LEU A 69 3.99 1.01 -0.91
C LEU A 69 3.23 1.16 0.42
N LEU A 70 1.90 1.17 0.36
CA LEU A 70 1.06 1.25 1.54
C LEU A 70 0.86 -0.14 2.13
N ILE A 71 0.87 -0.20 3.45
CA ILE A 71 0.49 -1.37 4.24
C ILE A 71 -1.02 -1.24 4.52
N ASN A 72 -1.71 -2.35 4.45
CA ASN A 72 -3.14 -2.50 4.66
C ASN A 72 -3.96 -1.59 3.72
N GLY A 73 -3.53 -1.52 2.46
CA GLY A 73 -4.12 -0.63 1.45
C GLY A 73 -5.55 -1.00 1.07
N ASP A 74 -5.96 -2.25 1.25
CA ASP A 74 -7.34 -2.77 1.10
C ASP A 74 -8.09 -2.90 2.41
N PHE A 75 -7.51 -2.45 3.52
CA PHE A 75 -8.15 -2.40 4.83
C PHE A 75 -8.60 -3.78 5.36
N GLN A 76 -7.84 -4.84 5.09
CA GLN A 76 -8.17 -6.19 5.58
C GLN A 76 -7.85 -6.41 7.08
N VAL A 77 -6.86 -5.69 7.64
CA VAL A 77 -6.36 -5.87 9.01
C VAL A 77 -6.86 -4.77 9.97
N TRP A 78 -7.45 -5.19 11.11
CA TRP A 78 -8.11 -4.33 12.10
C TRP A 78 -7.91 -4.88 13.53
N GLN A 79 -6.70 -4.78 14.08
CA GLN A 79 -6.36 -5.37 15.38
C GLN A 79 -6.86 -4.54 16.58
N ARG A 80 -7.25 -3.28 16.37
CA ARG A 80 -7.72 -2.33 17.40
C ARG A 80 -9.23 -2.36 17.65
N GLY A 81 -9.98 -3.10 16.84
CA GLY A 81 -11.44 -3.06 16.76
C GLY A 81 -11.89 -2.81 15.33
N THR A 82 -13.15 -3.07 15.01
CA THR A 82 -13.68 -3.00 13.63
C THR A 82 -14.70 -1.87 13.41
N SER A 83 -15.02 -1.10 14.45
CA SER A 83 -15.95 0.03 14.35
C SER A 83 -15.56 1.06 15.40
N PHE A 84 -15.45 2.32 14.98
CA PHE A 84 -15.02 3.43 15.81
C PHE A 84 -15.93 4.62 15.57
N THR A 85 -16.42 5.23 16.66
CA THR A 85 -17.26 6.43 16.59
C THR A 85 -16.56 7.62 17.22
N ASN A 86 -16.93 8.84 16.82
CA ASN A 86 -16.31 10.09 17.28
C ASN A 86 -14.78 10.08 17.14
N VAL A 87 -14.30 9.60 15.99
CA VAL A 87 -12.87 9.38 15.75
C VAL A 87 -12.14 10.69 15.49
N GLY A 88 -11.05 10.89 16.23
CA GLY A 88 -10.15 12.02 16.09
C GLY A 88 -8.83 11.76 16.81
N GLY A 89 -7.73 11.76 16.06
CA GLY A 89 -6.42 11.34 16.56
C GLY A 89 -6.31 9.84 16.82
N VAL A 90 -7.16 9.02 16.19
CA VAL A 90 -7.28 7.57 16.47
C VAL A 90 -6.92 6.76 15.23
N TYR A 91 -6.12 5.70 15.42
CA TYR A 91 -5.89 4.65 14.43
C TYR A 91 -7.08 3.70 14.37
N THR A 92 -7.58 3.41 13.16
CA THR A 92 -8.79 2.59 12.94
C THR A 92 -8.43 1.24 12.31
N ALA A 93 -8.46 1.13 10.97
CA ALA A 93 -7.76 0.07 10.27
C ALA A 93 -6.28 0.19 10.57
N ASP A 94 -5.56 -0.93 10.71
CA ASP A 94 -4.14 -0.85 11.07
C ASP A 94 -3.38 -0.02 10.03
N ARG A 95 -2.47 0.85 10.49
CA ARG A 95 -1.72 1.85 9.70
C ARG A 95 -2.48 3.09 9.23
N TRP A 96 -3.80 3.12 9.38
CA TRP A 96 -4.63 4.23 8.97
C TRP A 96 -5.21 4.96 10.17
N ARG A 97 -5.12 6.30 10.14
CA ARG A 97 -5.61 7.14 11.24
C ARG A 97 -6.58 8.20 10.77
N MET A 98 -7.54 8.54 11.61
CA MET A 98 -8.29 9.79 11.48
C MET A 98 -7.56 10.88 12.26
N ALA A 99 -6.84 11.78 11.57
CA ALA A 99 -5.82 12.61 12.22
C ALA A 99 -6.35 13.79 13.05
N ASN A 100 -7.50 14.36 12.69
CA ASN A 100 -8.13 15.48 13.39
C ASN A 100 -9.59 15.17 13.73
N SER A 101 -10.19 16.01 14.58
CA SER A 101 -11.41 15.68 15.32
C SER A 101 -12.69 15.67 14.49
N SER A 102 -13.58 14.76 14.93
CA SER A 102 -15.04 14.73 14.78
C SER A 102 -15.60 14.11 13.50
N TYR A 103 -15.11 12.91 13.17
CA TYR A 103 -15.75 12.03 12.20
C TYR A 103 -16.64 11.03 12.93
N GLN A 104 -17.81 10.77 12.35
CA GLN A 104 -18.87 10.08 13.07
C GLN A 104 -18.60 8.59 13.19
N LEU A 105 -18.12 7.98 12.11
CA LEU A 105 -17.93 6.55 12.02
C LEU A 105 -16.77 6.22 11.07
N VAL A 106 -15.94 5.26 11.50
CA VAL A 106 -15.06 4.51 10.62
C VAL A 106 -15.21 3.04 10.99
N GLU A 107 -15.58 2.21 10.02
CA GLU A 107 -15.82 0.78 10.27
C GLU A 107 -15.36 -0.10 9.13
N LYS A 108 -15.05 -1.35 9.49
CA LYS A 108 -14.67 -2.40 8.56
C LYS A 108 -15.90 -2.87 7.79
N VAL A 109 -15.79 -2.90 6.47
CA VAL A 109 -16.77 -3.54 5.58
C VAL A 109 -16.09 -4.62 4.73
N ALA A 110 -16.89 -5.38 3.97
CA ALA A 110 -16.36 -6.52 3.21
C ALA A 110 -15.37 -6.12 2.11
N ASP A 111 -15.55 -4.95 1.50
CA ASP A 111 -14.72 -4.42 0.41
C ASP A 111 -14.15 -3.05 0.77
N GLY A 112 -13.45 -2.96 1.92
CA GLY A 112 -12.69 -1.80 2.34
C GLY A 112 -13.11 -1.18 3.68
N THR A 113 -12.99 0.14 3.77
CA THR A 113 -13.35 0.93 4.96
C THR A 113 -14.52 1.87 4.67
N HIS A 114 -15.57 1.77 5.48
CA HIS A 114 -16.69 2.69 5.44
C HIS A 114 -16.40 3.89 6.34
N ILE A 115 -16.64 5.10 5.84
CA ILE A 115 -16.41 6.34 6.57
C ILE A 115 -17.64 7.23 6.46
N ILE A 116 -18.15 7.66 7.61
CA ILE A 116 -19.16 8.72 7.70
C ILE A 116 -18.50 10.00 8.22
N GLY A 117 -18.60 11.03 7.39
CA GLY A 117 -18.15 12.38 7.63
C GLY A 117 -18.88 13.07 8.77
N SER A 118 -18.31 14.17 9.26
CA SER A 118 -19.00 15.03 10.22
C SER A 118 -20.37 15.50 9.69
N ALA A 119 -21.39 15.60 10.54
CA ALA A 119 -22.66 16.24 10.16
C ALA A 119 -22.48 17.73 9.77
N ASN A 120 -21.41 18.38 10.23
CA ASN A 120 -21.05 19.71 9.76
C ASN A 120 -20.45 19.62 8.34
N THR A 121 -21.25 19.91 7.33
CA THR A 121 -20.85 19.82 5.91
C THR A 121 -19.71 20.77 5.51
N SER A 122 -19.36 21.75 6.35
CA SER A 122 -18.21 22.64 6.12
C SER A 122 -16.91 22.11 6.75
N ALA A 123 -16.97 21.05 7.55
CA ALA A 123 -15.82 20.46 8.21
C ALA A 123 -15.03 19.52 7.28
N TYR A 124 -13.78 19.25 7.68
CA TYR A 124 -12.91 18.27 7.03
C TYR A 124 -12.12 17.46 8.07
N ALA A 125 -11.82 16.21 7.74
CA ALA A 125 -10.76 15.45 8.39
C ALA A 125 -9.94 14.66 7.41
N TYR A 126 -8.82 14.20 7.96
CA TYR A 126 -7.78 13.53 7.22
C TYR A 126 -7.76 12.07 7.63
N PHE A 127 -8.26 11.23 6.72
CA PHE A 127 -7.97 9.80 6.77
C PHE A 127 -6.58 9.60 6.18
N GLN A 128 -5.64 9.25 7.05
CA GLN A 128 -4.24 9.53 6.87
C GLN A 128 -3.40 8.25 6.97
N TYR A 129 -2.40 8.17 6.09
CA TYR A 129 -1.37 7.15 6.08
C TYR A 129 0.01 7.79 6.27
N ASN A 130 0.78 7.25 7.22
CA ASN A 130 2.15 7.71 7.52
C ASN A 130 3.18 6.71 7.03
N PHE A 131 4.04 7.14 6.10
CA PHE A 131 5.19 6.39 5.65
C PHE A 131 6.33 6.49 6.67
N GLU A 132 7.07 5.38 6.88
CA GLU A 132 8.21 5.36 7.80
C GLU A 132 9.38 6.23 7.33
N SER A 133 9.48 6.46 6.02
CA SER A 133 10.54 7.23 5.39
C SER A 133 9.97 8.17 4.36
N SER A 134 10.66 9.28 4.12
CA SER A 134 10.32 10.18 3.02
C SER A 134 10.31 9.43 1.69
N LEU A 135 9.27 9.66 0.90
CA LEU A 135 9.14 9.07 -0.42
C LEU A 135 10.07 9.76 -1.42
N ASN A 136 10.66 8.94 -2.29
CA ASN A 136 11.37 9.41 -3.48
C ASN A 136 10.34 9.53 -4.62
N PHE A 137 10.21 10.72 -5.20
CA PHE A 137 9.29 10.97 -6.30
C PHE A 137 9.93 10.62 -7.67
N PRO A 138 9.14 10.26 -8.70
CA PRO A 138 7.67 10.26 -8.75
C PRO A 138 7.01 9.04 -8.13
N VAL A 139 5.82 9.25 -7.56
CA VAL A 139 4.94 8.20 -7.00
C VAL A 139 3.56 8.32 -7.64
N THR A 140 3.02 7.21 -8.12
CA THR A 140 1.62 7.14 -8.56
C THR A 140 0.76 6.58 -7.44
N ILE A 141 -0.34 7.28 -7.14
CA ILE A 141 -1.39 6.80 -6.24
C ILE A 141 -2.62 6.46 -7.08
N SER A 142 -3.13 5.25 -6.90
CA SER A 142 -4.44 4.84 -7.39
C SER A 142 -5.30 4.38 -6.21
N PHE A 143 -6.60 4.58 -6.30
CA PHE A 143 -7.54 4.14 -5.27
C PHE A 143 -8.93 3.94 -5.87
N LYS A 144 -9.77 3.23 -5.12
CA LYS A 144 -11.18 3.03 -5.46
C LYS A 144 -12.05 3.53 -4.31
N VAL A 145 -13.02 4.39 -4.64
CA VAL A 145 -14.00 4.94 -3.69
C VAL A 145 -15.39 4.72 -4.28
N ASN A 146 -16.32 4.18 -3.50
CA ASN A 146 -17.68 3.84 -3.91
C ASN A 146 -17.72 3.10 -5.26
N SER A 147 -16.77 2.20 -5.46
CA SER A 147 -16.57 1.46 -6.71
C SER A 147 -15.99 2.21 -7.91
N THR A 148 -15.73 3.51 -7.80
CA THR A 148 -15.12 4.32 -8.86
C THR A 148 -13.59 4.35 -8.70
N TYR A 149 -12.88 4.10 -9.81
CA TYR A 149 -11.41 4.10 -9.87
C TYR A 149 -10.85 5.50 -10.09
N TYR A 150 -9.83 5.87 -9.32
CA TYR A 150 -9.10 7.13 -9.43
C TYR A 150 -7.60 6.87 -9.44
N SER A 151 -6.84 7.71 -10.15
CA SER A 151 -5.38 7.61 -10.20
C SER A 151 -4.71 8.94 -10.53
N LYS A 152 -3.58 9.23 -9.88
CA LYS A 152 -2.75 10.40 -10.16
C LYS A 152 -1.29 10.13 -9.85
N THR A 153 -0.43 10.62 -10.74
CA THR A 153 1.01 10.66 -10.54
C THR A 153 1.40 11.96 -9.84
N PHE A 154 2.13 11.83 -8.74
CA PHE A 154 2.74 12.91 -8.01
C PHE A 154 4.23 12.97 -8.36
N THR A 155 4.69 14.11 -8.87
CA THR A 155 6.10 14.35 -9.20
C THR A 155 6.85 15.04 -8.06
N ALA A 156 6.12 15.56 -7.08
CA ALA A 156 6.61 16.13 -5.83
C ALA A 156 5.46 16.10 -4.80
N ILE A 157 5.76 16.47 -3.55
CA ILE A 157 4.73 16.76 -2.54
C ILE A 157 3.78 17.79 -3.14
N SER A 158 2.49 17.47 -3.18
CA SER A 158 1.47 18.35 -3.73
C SER A 158 0.21 18.24 -2.91
N THR A 159 -0.26 19.39 -2.42
CA THR A 159 -1.57 19.54 -1.76
C THR A 159 -2.71 19.64 -2.78
N SER A 160 -2.41 19.78 -4.06
CA SER A 160 -3.36 19.69 -5.16
C SER A 160 -3.62 18.21 -5.49
N GLY A 161 -4.62 17.63 -4.83
CA GLY A 161 -4.93 16.20 -4.89
C GLY A 161 -5.75 15.72 -6.09
N ILE A 162 -6.35 14.54 -5.93
CA ILE A 162 -7.45 14.02 -6.77
C ILE A 162 -8.76 14.31 -6.07
N THR A 163 -9.71 14.95 -6.75
CA THR A 163 -11.07 15.14 -6.25
C THR A 163 -11.97 14.03 -6.79
N THR A 164 -12.79 13.42 -5.95
CA THR A 164 -13.81 12.46 -6.37
C THR A 164 -15.14 13.15 -6.71
N ASP A 165 -15.88 12.57 -7.65
CA ASP A 165 -17.18 13.10 -8.09
C ASP A 165 -18.28 12.91 -7.02
N ASP A 166 -18.09 11.95 -6.11
CA ASP A 166 -19.02 11.60 -5.01
C ASP A 166 -19.07 12.61 -3.84
N GLY A 167 -18.62 13.85 -4.07
CA GLY A 167 -18.84 14.95 -3.13
C GLY A 167 -17.75 15.17 -2.08
N LEU A 168 -16.55 15.55 -2.56
CA LEU A 168 -15.46 16.17 -1.79
C LEU A 168 -14.56 15.25 -0.94
N ILE A 169 -14.03 14.19 -1.55
CA ILE A 169 -12.76 13.62 -1.06
C ILE A 169 -11.62 14.17 -1.90
N LEU A 170 -10.60 14.73 -1.24
CA LEU A 170 -9.34 15.16 -1.88
C LEU A 170 -8.19 14.26 -1.40
N ALA A 171 -7.56 13.52 -2.31
CA ALA A 171 -6.41 12.65 -2.03
C ALA A 171 -5.08 13.33 -2.37
N TYR A 172 -4.19 13.55 -1.41
CA TYR A 172 -2.95 14.32 -1.62
C TYR A 172 -1.83 13.99 -0.63
N PHE A 173 -0.61 14.41 -0.96
CA PHE A 173 0.53 14.36 -0.05
C PHE A 173 0.67 15.67 0.72
N ALA A 174 0.51 15.64 2.03
CA ALA A 174 0.72 16.81 2.88
C ALA A 174 2.22 17.05 3.16
N THR A 175 2.99 15.97 3.25
CA THR A 175 4.46 15.98 3.38
C THR A 175 5.03 14.80 2.58
N SER A 176 6.37 14.63 2.58
CA SER A 176 7.01 13.46 1.95
C SER A 176 6.72 12.14 2.67
N THR A 177 6.13 12.17 3.86
CA THR A 177 5.82 11.00 4.69
C THR A 177 4.34 10.86 5.00
N GLN A 178 3.49 11.77 4.52
CA GLN A 178 2.09 11.83 4.91
C GLN A 178 1.19 11.94 3.68
N PHE A 179 0.38 10.90 3.47
CA PHE A 179 -0.67 10.88 2.48
C PHE A 179 -2.03 10.94 3.16
N ASN A 180 -2.89 11.83 2.67
CA ASN A 180 -4.18 12.12 3.26
C ASN A 180 -5.29 12.01 2.22
N PHE A 181 -6.38 11.37 2.62
CA PHE A 181 -7.70 11.70 2.10
C PHE A 181 -8.31 12.77 3.00
N ARG A 182 -8.49 13.98 2.47
CA ARG A 182 -9.35 14.97 3.10
C ARG A 182 -10.78 14.64 2.77
N ILE A 183 -11.46 14.05 3.73
CA ILE A 183 -12.88 13.73 3.69
C ILE A 183 -13.64 15.00 4.06
N LYS A 184 -14.74 15.36 3.38
CA LYS A 184 -15.62 16.45 3.81
C LYS A 184 -16.68 15.96 4.80
N GLY A 185 -17.21 16.85 5.62
CA GLY A 185 -18.45 16.60 6.34
C GLY A 185 -19.61 16.31 5.38
N GLY A 186 -20.49 15.41 5.79
CA GLY A 186 -21.58 14.86 4.98
C GLY A 186 -21.15 13.77 4.01
N PHE A 187 -19.86 13.41 3.94
CA PHE A 187 -19.42 12.22 3.22
C PHE A 187 -20.04 10.96 3.86
N ASP A 188 -20.49 10.05 3.03
CA ASP A 188 -20.92 8.72 3.42
C ASP A 188 -20.49 7.81 2.27
N GLY A 189 -19.56 6.90 2.55
CA GLY A 189 -19.05 6.03 1.51
C GLY A 189 -17.87 5.17 1.91
N VAL A 190 -17.48 4.33 0.97
CA VAL A 190 -16.48 3.29 1.17
C VAL A 190 -15.24 3.62 0.37
N ILE A 191 -14.08 3.65 1.05
CA ILE A 191 -12.79 3.59 0.38
C ILE A 191 -12.45 2.10 0.27
N ASN A 192 -12.50 1.57 -0.94
CA ASN A 192 -12.34 0.13 -1.17
C ASN A 192 -10.88 -0.29 -1.03
N TRP A 193 -9.98 0.44 -1.67
CA TRP A 193 -8.54 0.19 -1.58
C TRP A 193 -7.74 1.41 -2.03
N VAL A 194 -6.47 1.43 -1.63
CA VAL A 194 -5.49 2.46 -1.94
C VAL A 194 -4.16 1.81 -2.25
N LYS A 195 -3.56 2.22 -3.37
CA LYS A 195 -2.28 1.77 -3.85
C LYS A 195 -1.36 2.96 -4.11
N GLY A 196 -0.14 2.86 -3.62
CA GLY A 196 0.96 3.74 -3.98
C GLY A 196 2.05 2.92 -4.61
N GLU A 197 2.61 3.39 -5.71
CA GLU A 197 3.67 2.70 -6.43
C GLU A 197 4.70 3.70 -6.98
N LEU A 198 5.96 3.27 -7.05
CA LEU A 198 7.02 4.09 -7.61
C LEU A 198 6.84 4.21 -9.13
N GLY A 199 7.14 5.40 -9.66
CA GLY A 199 7.04 5.69 -11.07
C GLY A 199 5.86 6.62 -11.39
N SER A 200 5.55 6.70 -12.68
CA SER A 200 4.60 7.68 -13.24
C SER A 200 3.35 7.06 -13.84
N VAL A 201 3.16 5.75 -13.68
CA VAL A 201 2.09 4.98 -14.30
C VAL A 201 1.45 4.09 -13.25
N ALA A 202 0.12 4.13 -13.16
CA ALA A 202 -0.62 3.22 -12.29
C ALA A 202 -0.70 1.85 -12.94
N THR A 203 -0.48 0.82 -12.14
CA THR A 203 -0.67 -0.59 -12.51
C THR A 203 -1.82 -1.19 -11.69
N PRO A 204 -2.44 -2.29 -12.14
CA PRO A 204 -3.59 -2.92 -11.47
C PRO A 204 -3.38 -3.11 -9.97
N PHE A 205 -4.45 -2.97 -9.19
CA PHE A 205 -4.39 -3.29 -7.77
C PHE A 205 -4.38 -4.82 -7.59
N VAL A 206 -3.37 -5.33 -6.87
CA VAL A 206 -3.28 -6.73 -6.45
C VAL A 206 -3.15 -6.71 -4.93
N PRO A 207 -4.19 -7.12 -4.17
CA PRO A 207 -4.14 -7.14 -2.72
C PRO A 207 -3.09 -8.16 -2.26
N ARG A 208 -2.36 -7.82 -1.19
CA ARG A 208 -1.48 -8.81 -0.56
C ARG A 208 -2.33 -9.86 0.17
N PRO A 209 -1.86 -11.11 0.25
CA PRO A 209 -2.50 -12.10 1.11
C PRO A 209 -2.57 -11.64 2.56
N TYR A 210 -3.65 -11.98 3.25
CA TYR A 210 -3.90 -11.55 4.63
C TYR A 210 -2.76 -11.83 5.61
N GLY A 211 -2.10 -12.99 5.51
CA GLY A 211 -0.98 -13.32 6.40
C GLY A 211 0.21 -12.38 6.24
N GLU A 212 0.52 -11.96 5.01
CA GLU A 212 1.59 -11.01 4.73
C GLU A 212 1.22 -9.62 5.25
N GLU A 213 -0.02 -9.18 4.99
CA GLU A 213 -0.52 -7.89 5.46
C GLU A 213 -0.54 -7.80 7.00
N LEU A 214 -1.02 -8.86 7.66
CA LEU A 214 -1.01 -8.96 9.12
C LEU A 214 0.41 -8.92 9.67
N ALA A 215 1.36 -9.64 9.08
CA ALA A 215 2.75 -9.61 9.53
C ALA A 215 3.39 -8.22 9.39
N MET A 216 3.04 -7.48 8.32
CA MET A 216 3.47 -6.09 8.14
C MET A 216 2.81 -5.14 9.17
N CYS A 217 1.51 -5.29 9.43
CA CYS A 217 0.79 -4.52 10.46
C CYS A 217 1.32 -4.78 11.87
N GLN A 218 1.69 -6.03 12.18
CA GLN A 218 2.22 -6.42 13.48
C GLN A 218 3.55 -5.77 13.86
N ARG A 219 4.25 -5.13 12.91
CA ARG A 219 5.39 -4.26 13.22
C ARG A 219 4.98 -2.96 13.91
N TYR A 220 3.73 -2.50 13.76
CA TYR A 220 3.24 -1.22 14.27
C TYR A 220 2.18 -1.37 15.33
N GLY A 221 1.59 -2.55 15.48
CA GLY A 221 0.63 -2.79 16.54
C GLY A 221 0.32 -4.26 16.71
N VAL A 222 0.23 -4.71 17.96
CA VAL A 222 -0.10 -6.10 18.25
C VAL A 222 -1.15 -6.14 19.35
N ASN A 223 -2.25 -6.83 19.07
CA ASN A 223 -3.24 -7.17 20.09
C ASN A 223 -2.92 -8.53 20.69
N ILE A 224 -2.76 -8.58 22.01
CA ILE A 224 -2.69 -9.82 22.79
C ILE A 224 -4.01 -10.00 23.52
N SER A 225 -4.90 -10.82 22.96
CA SER A 225 -6.22 -11.15 23.53
C SER A 225 -6.23 -12.44 24.35
N THR A 226 -5.07 -12.86 24.84
CA THR A 226 -4.92 -14.10 25.63
C THR A 226 -4.31 -13.80 26.98
N TYR A 227 -4.58 -14.68 27.95
CA TYR A 227 -3.95 -14.60 29.25
C TYR A 227 -2.45 -14.87 29.11
N VAL A 228 -1.62 -13.91 29.51
CA VAL A 228 -0.16 -14.06 29.53
C VAL A 228 0.36 -13.90 30.94
N ARG A 229 1.20 -14.84 31.37
CA ARG A 229 1.95 -14.76 32.63
C ARG A 229 3.43 -14.88 32.34
N LEU A 230 4.18 -13.83 32.63
CA LEU A 230 5.62 -13.78 32.50
C LEU A 230 6.26 -13.88 33.88
N ARG A 231 7.29 -14.71 34.03
CA ARG A 231 8.16 -14.69 35.22
C ARG A 231 9.28 -13.67 34.99
N ALA A 232 9.72 -13.02 36.05
CA ALA A 232 10.84 -12.08 35.99
C ALA A 232 12.11 -12.80 35.48
N VAL A 233 12.84 -12.14 34.59
CA VAL A 233 14.14 -12.62 34.07
C VAL A 233 15.32 -11.93 34.75
N TYR A 234 15.06 -10.77 35.38
CA TYR A 234 16.04 -10.00 36.14
C TYR A 234 15.34 -9.17 37.22
N TYR A 235 16.04 -8.85 38.31
CA TYR A 235 15.51 -8.04 39.40
C TYR A 235 16.59 -7.13 40.01
N THR A 236 16.14 -6.02 40.58
CA THR A 236 16.95 -5.14 41.45
C THR A 236 16.15 -4.82 42.73
N SER A 237 16.60 -3.84 43.51
CA SER A 237 15.79 -3.27 44.61
C SER A 237 14.55 -2.51 44.12
N ASP A 238 14.59 -1.99 42.89
CA ASP A 238 13.66 -0.96 42.41
C ASP A 238 12.89 -1.34 41.15
N TYR A 239 13.25 -2.43 40.47
CA TYR A 239 12.49 -2.94 39.33
C TYR A 239 12.66 -4.44 39.09
N LEU A 240 11.67 -5.00 38.40
CA LEU A 240 11.69 -6.32 37.78
C LEU A 240 11.70 -6.17 36.26
N GLU A 241 12.47 -7.00 35.55
CA GLU A 241 12.42 -7.10 34.09
C GLU A 241 11.75 -8.40 33.67
N PHE A 242 10.91 -8.31 32.64
CA PHE A 242 10.22 -9.43 31.99
C PHE A 242 10.54 -9.42 30.50
N TYR A 243 10.54 -10.60 29.89
CA TYR A 243 10.69 -10.77 28.45
C TYR A 243 9.44 -11.43 27.87
N MET A 244 8.87 -10.83 26.84
CA MET A 244 7.78 -11.41 26.06
C MET A 244 8.28 -11.68 24.63
N PRO A 245 8.19 -12.92 24.12
CA PRO A 245 8.35 -13.18 22.69
C PRO A 245 7.32 -12.37 21.90
N PHE A 246 7.78 -11.59 20.94
CA PHE A 246 6.98 -10.59 20.25
C PHE A 246 7.52 -10.38 18.82
N PRO A 247 6.69 -10.00 17.84
CA PRO A 247 7.18 -9.48 16.57
C PRO A 247 8.15 -8.31 16.82
N THR A 248 9.14 -8.14 15.94
CA THR A 248 10.02 -6.98 16.03
C THR A 248 9.22 -5.73 15.68
N LEU A 249 8.89 -4.95 16.70
CA LEU A 249 8.15 -3.69 16.56
C LEU A 249 9.03 -2.60 15.95
N ARG A 250 8.38 -1.65 15.29
CA ARG A 250 9.03 -0.51 14.64
C ARG A 250 9.54 0.53 15.64
N ALA A 251 8.88 0.65 16.77
CA ALA A 251 9.21 1.55 17.88
C ALA A 251 8.88 0.88 19.21
N ASN A 252 9.32 1.48 20.31
CA ASN A 252 8.90 1.07 21.65
C ASN A 252 7.38 1.31 21.78
N PRO A 253 6.59 0.28 22.15
CA PRO A 253 5.15 0.42 22.15
C PRO A 253 4.65 1.25 23.34
N THR A 254 3.53 1.92 23.12
CA THR A 254 2.67 2.47 24.17
C THR A 254 1.56 1.48 24.46
N VAL A 255 1.23 1.30 25.74
CA VAL A 255 0.29 0.28 26.20
C VAL A 255 -0.54 0.85 27.35
N ASP A 256 -1.85 0.60 27.37
CA ASP A 256 -2.63 0.77 28.59
C ASP A 256 -2.30 -0.34 29.58
N THR A 257 -1.71 0.04 30.71
CA THR A 257 -1.23 -0.88 31.75
C THR A 257 -2.13 -0.94 32.97
N SER A 258 -3.29 -0.27 32.93
CA SER A 258 -4.26 -0.21 34.04
C SER A 258 -4.68 -1.57 34.57
N ALA A 259 -4.71 -2.58 33.70
CA ALA A 259 -5.09 -3.95 34.03
C ALA A 259 -3.89 -4.90 34.25
N PHE A 260 -2.65 -4.40 34.24
CA PHE A 260 -1.47 -5.22 34.49
C PHE A 260 -1.34 -5.56 35.97
N ILE A 261 -0.95 -6.79 36.27
CA ILE A 261 -0.80 -7.25 37.65
C ILE A 261 0.60 -7.78 37.87
N THR A 262 1.34 -7.15 38.77
CA THR A 262 2.63 -7.65 39.28
C THR A 262 2.44 -8.32 40.63
N ARG A 263 3.07 -9.50 40.84
CA ARG A 263 2.98 -10.30 42.08
C ARG A 263 4.34 -10.91 42.41
N ALA A 264 4.56 -11.28 43.66
CA ALA A 264 5.68 -12.16 44.03
C ALA A 264 5.51 -13.56 43.38
N TYR A 265 6.62 -14.24 43.10
CA TYR A 265 6.56 -15.61 42.59
C TYR A 265 5.88 -16.56 43.59
N GLY A 266 4.98 -17.42 43.10
CA GLY A 266 4.19 -18.32 43.95
C GLY A 266 3.03 -17.67 44.71
N SER A 267 2.85 -16.34 44.63
CA SER A 267 1.76 -15.61 45.29
C SER A 267 0.62 -15.26 44.32
N SER A 268 -0.61 -15.30 44.82
CA SER A 268 -1.80 -14.80 44.12
C SER A 268 -2.13 -13.33 44.44
N THR A 269 -1.44 -12.73 45.41
CA THR A 269 -1.71 -11.37 45.89
C THR A 269 -1.06 -10.31 44.98
N PRO A 270 -1.83 -9.41 44.36
CA PRO A 270 -1.32 -8.26 43.62
C PRO A 270 -0.47 -7.32 44.49
N ILE A 271 0.61 -6.81 43.93
CA ILE A 271 1.39 -5.72 44.50
C ILE A 271 1.14 -4.48 43.63
N THR A 272 0.58 -3.44 44.24
CA THR A 272 0.23 -2.19 43.55
C THR A 272 1.42 -1.21 43.54
N GLY A 273 1.32 -0.17 42.71
CA GLY A 273 2.30 0.93 42.66
C GLY A 273 3.50 0.70 41.75
N PHE A 274 3.44 -0.29 40.85
CA PHE A 274 4.40 -0.42 39.77
C PHE A 274 4.04 0.50 38.61
N SER A 275 5.04 1.17 38.05
CA SER A 275 4.97 1.76 36.70
C SER A 275 5.62 0.81 35.70
N TYR A 276 5.21 0.88 34.44
CA TYR A 276 5.71 -0.02 33.40
C TYR A 276 6.35 0.76 32.26
N SER A 277 7.42 0.21 31.72
CA SER A 277 8.09 0.71 30.51
C SER A 277 8.39 -0.45 29.56
N PHE A 278 8.40 -0.14 28.26
CA PHE A 278 8.45 -1.12 27.19
C PHE A 278 9.61 -0.80 26.25
N VAL A 279 10.45 -1.79 25.97
CA VAL A 279 11.57 -1.66 25.03
C VAL A 279 11.47 -2.78 24.00
N ALA A 280 11.20 -2.39 22.75
CA ALA A 280 11.22 -3.31 21.63
C ALA A 280 12.66 -3.78 21.38
N VAL A 281 12.84 -5.09 21.27
CA VAL A 281 14.13 -5.73 20.95
C VAL A 281 13.92 -6.71 19.80
N SER A 282 15.01 -7.16 19.17
CA SER A 282 14.90 -8.16 18.12
C SER A 282 14.29 -9.45 18.69
N GLY A 283 13.16 -9.88 18.12
CA GLY A 283 12.45 -11.10 18.53
C GLY A 283 11.64 -11.00 19.83
N GLY A 284 11.48 -9.81 20.42
CA GLY A 284 10.68 -9.68 21.63
C GLY A 284 10.49 -8.27 22.18
N LEU A 285 9.90 -8.23 23.37
CA LEU A 285 9.62 -7.02 24.11
C LEU A 285 10.14 -7.18 25.53
N ARG A 286 10.99 -6.26 25.96
CA ARG A 286 11.36 -6.13 27.38
C ARG A 286 10.36 -5.23 28.07
N ILE A 287 9.87 -5.70 29.21
CA ILE A 287 8.92 -4.98 30.05
C ILE A 287 9.59 -4.78 31.40
N GLN A 288 9.77 -3.53 31.80
CA GLN A 288 10.32 -3.20 33.11
C GLN A 288 9.18 -2.68 33.99
N ALA A 289 8.96 -3.35 35.12
CA ALA A 289 8.05 -2.93 36.17
C ALA A 289 8.86 -2.26 37.30
N THR A 290 8.70 -0.96 37.48
CA THR A 290 9.48 -0.15 38.43
C THR A 290 8.65 0.22 39.65
N LYS A 291 9.20 -0.05 40.84
CA LYS A 291 8.69 0.39 42.14
C LYS A 291 9.85 0.42 43.13
N SER A 292 10.17 1.58 43.70
CA SER A 292 11.28 1.71 44.65
C SER A 292 11.12 0.78 45.84
N ALA A 293 12.20 0.11 46.23
CA ALA A 293 12.25 -0.81 47.37
C ALA A 293 11.08 -1.83 47.38
N HIS A 294 10.79 -2.48 46.25
CA HIS A 294 9.66 -3.41 46.15
C HIS A 294 9.82 -4.69 46.96
N GLY A 295 11.04 -5.04 47.38
CA GLY A 295 11.33 -6.16 48.29
C GLY A 295 11.13 -7.55 47.67
N LEU A 296 11.18 -7.66 46.34
CA LEU A 296 10.98 -8.92 45.63
C LEU A 296 12.31 -9.41 45.04
N THR A 297 12.58 -10.70 45.16
CA THR A 297 13.69 -11.38 44.48
C THR A 297 13.23 -12.20 43.28
N ASP A 298 11.92 -12.35 43.10
CA ASP A 298 11.27 -12.99 41.96
C ASP A 298 9.79 -12.54 41.90
N GLY A 299 9.21 -12.53 40.70
CA GLY A 299 7.86 -12.05 40.49
C GLY A 299 7.24 -12.53 39.18
N ASN A 300 5.93 -12.37 39.07
CA ASN A 300 5.19 -12.58 37.83
C ASN A 300 4.50 -11.29 37.41
N LEU A 301 4.52 -11.02 36.10
CA LEU A 301 3.66 -10.04 35.44
C LEU A 301 2.55 -10.79 34.72
N VAL A 302 1.31 -10.37 34.97
CA VAL A 302 0.11 -10.92 34.33
C VAL A 302 -0.54 -9.84 33.48
N LEU A 303 -0.79 -10.18 32.21
CA LEU A 303 -1.61 -9.39 31.32
C LEU A 303 -3.02 -10.00 31.29
N PRO A 304 -4.07 -9.17 31.33
CA PRO A 304 -5.45 -9.64 31.34
C PRO A 304 -5.82 -10.28 29.99
N SER A 305 -6.79 -11.19 30.00
CA SER A 305 -7.35 -11.79 28.77
C SER A 305 -8.25 -10.85 27.98
N ALA A 306 -8.55 -9.65 28.49
CA ALA A 306 -9.48 -8.69 27.89
C ALA A 306 -8.95 -7.97 26.64
N GLY A 307 -7.77 -8.36 26.13
CA GLY A 307 -7.09 -7.66 25.05
C GLY A 307 -6.16 -6.58 25.60
N THR A 308 -4.86 -6.75 25.38
CA THR A 308 -3.86 -5.69 25.58
C THR A 308 -3.32 -5.30 24.21
N PHE A 309 -3.47 -4.03 23.84
CA PHE A 309 -2.95 -3.53 22.58
C PHE A 309 -1.61 -2.83 22.81
N PHE A 310 -0.57 -3.31 22.11
CA PHE A 310 0.75 -2.71 22.07
C PHE A 310 0.87 -1.84 20.83
N ASP A 311 0.80 -0.52 20.99
CA ASP A 311 0.80 0.43 19.89
C ASP A 311 2.20 0.99 19.62
N ALA A 312 2.73 0.76 18.42
CA ALA A 312 4.03 1.24 17.96
C ALA A 312 3.91 2.12 16.69
N GLU A 313 2.77 2.78 16.50
CA GLU A 313 2.55 3.77 15.43
C GLU A 313 3.26 5.11 15.69
N ILE A 314 3.30 5.99 14.67
CA ILE A 314 3.93 7.33 14.69
C ILE A 314 2.90 8.45 14.48
#